data_AF-A0A6A3C352-F1
#
_entry.id   AF-A0A6A3C352-F1
#
_cell.length_a   1.000
_cell.length_b   1.000
_cell.length_c   1.000
_cell.angle_alpha   90.00
_cell.angle_beta   90.00
_cell.angle_gamma   90.00
#
_symmetry.space_group_name_H-M   'P 1'
#
loop_
_entity.id
_entity.type
_entity.pdbx_description
1 polymer ?
#
loop_
_entity_poly.entity_id
_entity_poly.type
_entity_poly.pdbx_seq_one_letter_code
_entity_poly.pdbx_strand_id
1 'polypeptide(L)' 'MVSRLGSGGLRGIGAVRGAPDRISDKVEKSIKEAEEACSDDPASGECVATWEEVEELSAAASHAREKQKDDDPLENLT' A
#
# COMPACT_ATOMS: atom_id res chain seq x y z
N MET A 1 -22.04 -46.84 0.79
CA MET A 1 -22.05 -46.52 2.23
C MET A 1 -21.90 -45.02 2.38
N VAL A 2 -22.77 -44.41 3.19
CA VAL A 2 -22.77 -42.98 3.57
C VAL A 2 -21.49 -42.58 4.29
N SER A 3 -21.01 -41.36 4.08
CA SER A 3 -20.47 -40.52 5.15
C SER A 3 -20.62 -39.05 4.80
N ARG A 4 -21.51 -38.40 5.54
CA ARG A 4 -21.70 -36.95 5.62
C ARG A 4 -20.67 -36.43 6.63
N LEU A 5 -19.93 -35.38 6.29
CA LEU A 5 -19.27 -34.46 7.23
C LEU A 5 -18.70 -33.30 6.41
N GLY A 6 -18.88 -32.03 6.70
CA GLY A 6 -19.54 -31.32 7.77
C GLY A 6 -19.33 -29.83 7.48
N SER A 7 -20.32 -29.00 7.80
CA SER A 7 -20.27 -27.55 7.66
C SER A 7 -19.08 -26.97 8.44
N GLY A 8 -18.17 -26.30 7.74
CA GLY A 8 -17.12 -25.48 8.33
C GLY A 8 -17.17 -24.12 7.65
N GLY A 9 -17.98 -23.21 8.18
CA GLY A 9 -17.99 -21.82 7.73
C GLY A 9 -16.58 -21.25 7.88
N LEU A 10 -16.01 -20.81 6.76
CA LEU A 10 -14.82 -19.96 6.76
C LEU A 10 -15.18 -18.71 7.56
N ARG A 11 -14.78 -18.70 8.83
CA ARG A 11 -14.70 -17.47 9.62
C ARG A 11 -13.78 -16.56 8.84
N GLY A 12 -14.37 -15.58 8.16
CA GLY A 12 -13.64 -14.48 7.58
C GLY A 12 -12.74 -13.92 8.68
N ILE A 13 -11.44 -14.17 8.56
CA ILE A 13 -10.47 -13.26 9.11
C ILE A 13 -10.79 -11.95 8.42
N GLY A 14 -11.54 -11.09 9.11
CA GLY A 14 -11.74 -9.73 8.64
C GLY A 14 -10.35 -9.19 8.43
N ALA A 15 -9.97 -9.03 7.16
CA ALA A 15 -8.75 -8.36 6.80
C ALA A 15 -8.83 -7.05 7.55
N VAL A 16 -7.96 -6.89 8.55
CA VAL A 16 -7.78 -5.59 9.16
C VAL A 16 -7.30 -4.73 8.00
N ARG A 17 -8.21 -3.93 7.44
CA ARG A 17 -7.89 -2.84 6.53
C ARG A 17 -7.01 -1.92 7.37
N GLY A 18 -5.71 -2.21 7.40
CA GLY A 18 -4.70 -1.24 7.80
C GLY A 18 -4.92 -0.07 6.86
N ALA A 19 -5.55 0.98 7.40
CA ALA A 19 -6.20 1.99 6.58
C ALA A 19 -5.23 2.57 5.55
N PRO A 20 -5.58 2.59 4.25
CA PRO A 20 -4.75 3.21 3.21
C PRO A 20 -4.41 4.68 3.53
N ASP A 21 -5.28 5.38 4.27
CA ASP A 21 -5.05 6.73 4.80
C ASP A 21 -3.68 6.90 5.48
N ARG A 22 -3.27 5.94 6.32
CA ARG A 22 -2.05 6.10 7.12
C ARG A 22 -0.77 6.00 6.30
N ILE A 23 -0.85 5.35 5.14
CA ILE A 23 0.28 5.27 4.19
C ILE A 23 0.26 6.50 3.28
N SER A 24 -0.92 6.98 2.89
CA SER A 24 -1.07 8.22 2.13
C SER A 24 -0.53 9.44 2.89
N ASP A 25 -0.85 9.57 4.18
CA ASP A 25 -0.35 10.65 5.03
C ASP A 25 1.18 10.64 5.15
N LYS A 26 1.77 9.44 5.20
CA LYS A 26 3.22 9.26 5.26
C LYS A 26 3.89 9.69 3.94
N VAL A 27 3.32 9.29 2.80
CA VAL A 27 3.83 9.71 1.49
C VAL A 27 3.78 11.24 1.36
N GLU A 28 2.68 11.88 1.75
CA GLU A 28 2.57 13.35 1.69
C GLU A 28 3.60 14.04 2.59
N LYS A 29 3.81 13.52 3.81
CA LYS A 29 4.82 14.05 4.71
C LYS A 29 6.23 13.88 4.13
N SER A 30 6.58 12.71 3.61
CA SER A 30 7.90 12.43 3.04
C SER A 30 8.17 13.27 1.78
N ILE A 31 7.14 13.58 0.98
CA ILE A 31 7.27 14.51 -0.15
C ILE A 31 7.68 15.90 0.33
N LYS A 32 7.00 16.44 1.36
CA LYS A 32 7.36 17.76 1.92
C LYS A 32 8.78 17.78 2.48
N GLU A 33 9.18 16.72 3.17
CA GLU A 33 10.56 16.58 3.69
C GLU A 33 11.59 16.51 2.55
N ALA A 34 11.28 15.80 1.46
CA ALA A 34 12.13 15.77 0.27
C ALA A 34 12.20 17.13 -0.45
N GLU A 35 11.09 17.86 -0.56
CA GLU A 35 11.05 19.21 -1.15
C GLU A 35 11.90 20.21 -0.36
N GLU A 36 11.84 20.15 0.97
CA GLU A 36 12.68 20.98 1.85
C GLU A 36 14.17 20.60 1.72
N ALA A 37 14.50 19.31 1.75
CA ALA A 37 15.88 18.81 1.60
C ALA A 37 16.48 19.14 0.22
N CYS A 38 15.66 19.22 -0.81
CA CYS A 38 16.06 19.55 -2.18
C CYS A 38 16.01 21.05 -2.51
N SER A 39 15.49 21.90 -1.62
CA SER A 39 15.31 23.33 -1.90
C SER A 39 16.62 24.10 -2.07
N ASP A 40 17.67 23.68 -1.36
CA ASP A 40 19.01 24.29 -1.46
C ASP A 40 19.81 23.74 -2.64
N ASP A 41 19.93 22.40 -2.75
CA ASP A 41 20.66 21.76 -3.84
C ASP A 41 19.92 20.48 -4.33
N PRO A 42 19.29 20.54 -5.53
CA PRO A 42 18.48 19.45 -6.06
C PRO A 42 19.29 18.25 -6.55
N ALA A 43 20.63 18.37 -6.62
CA ALA A 43 21.52 17.28 -6.97
C ALA A 43 22.29 16.71 -5.76
N SER A 44 21.97 17.20 -4.56
CA SER A 44 22.66 16.78 -3.35
C SER A 44 22.34 15.33 -3.04
N GLY A 45 23.31 14.61 -2.47
CA GLY A 45 23.09 13.23 -2.05
C GLY A 45 21.96 13.10 -1.02
N GLU A 46 21.72 14.14 -0.22
CA GLU A 46 20.65 14.18 0.78
C GLU A 46 19.27 14.36 0.14
N CYS A 47 19.16 15.20 -0.90
CA CYS A 47 17.96 15.32 -1.73
C CYS A 47 17.61 13.99 -2.40
N VAL A 48 18.59 13.33 -3.04
CA VAL A 48 18.36 12.05 -3.72
C VAL A 48 17.97 10.96 -2.74
N ALA A 49 18.68 10.84 -1.60
CA ALA A 49 18.37 9.85 -0.57
C ALA A 49 16.96 10.02 0.01
N THR A 50 16.49 11.26 0.18
CA THR A 50 15.13 11.51 0.70
C THR A 50 14.06 11.14 -0.33
N TRP A 51 14.32 11.35 -1.64
CA TRP A 51 13.41 10.89 -2.70
C TRP A 51 13.39 9.36 -2.88
N GLU A 52 14.47 8.64 -2.55
CA GLU A 52 14.46 7.16 -2.53
C GLU A 52 13.44 6.62 -1.50
N GLU A 53 13.30 7.26 -0.33
CA GLU A 53 12.29 6.88 0.66
C GLU A 53 10.85 7.14 0.16
N VAL A 54 10.62 8.25 -0.55
CA VAL A 54 9.32 8.57 -1.16
C VAL A 54 8.94 7.54 -2.23
N GLU A 55 9.91 7.05 -3.01
CA GLU A 55 9.68 6.00 -4.02
C GLU A 55 9.19 4.70 -3.36
N GLU A 56 9.84 4.26 -2.27
CA GLU A 56 9.48 3.03 -1.57
C GLU A 56 8.10 3.13 -0.90
N LEU A 57 7.80 4.25 -0.25
CA LEU A 57 6.49 4.51 0.36
C LEU A 57 5.37 4.59 -0.68
N SER A 58 5.64 5.19 -1.84
CA SER A 58 4.69 5.28 -2.94
C SER A 58 4.40 3.92 -3.56
N ALA A 59 5.42 3.05 -3.67
CA ALA A 59 5.24 1.67 -4.09
C ALA A 59 4.37 0.89 -3.09
N ALA A 60 4.64 1.02 -1.79
CA ALA A 60 3.83 0.39 -0.74
C ALA A 60 2.37 0.87 -0.76
N ALA A 61 2.13 2.17 -0.91
CA ALA A 61 0.78 2.74 -1.08
C ALA A 61 0.08 2.19 -2.32
N SER A 62 0.83 2.03 -3.41
CA SER A 62 0.36 1.48 -4.69
C SER A 62 -0.07 0.02 -4.58
N HIS A 63 0.75 -0.81 -3.95
CA HIS A 63 0.40 -2.20 -3.70
C HIS A 63 -0.78 -2.33 -2.73
N ALA A 64 -0.90 -1.44 -1.74
CA ALA A 64 -2.03 -1.44 -0.82
C ALA A 64 -3.36 -1.09 -1.51
N ARG A 65 -3.37 -0.16 -2.48
CA ARG A 65 -4.58 0.13 -3.27
C ARG A 65 -4.90 -0.96 -4.28
N GLU A 66 -3.89 -1.57 -4.92
CA GLU A 66 -4.08 -2.66 -5.88
C GLU A 66 -4.79 -3.85 -5.23
N LYS A 67 -4.33 -4.25 -4.04
CA LYS A 67 -4.97 -5.31 -3.25
C LYS A 67 -6.41 -5.01 -2.83
N GLN A 68 -6.84 -3.74 -2.85
CA GLN A 68 -8.23 -3.34 -2.57
C GLN A 68 -9.10 -3.28 -3.82
N LYS A 69 -8.49 -3.25 -5.03
CA LYS A 69 -9.19 -3.31 -6.31
C LYS A 69 -9.56 -4.74 -6.72
N ASP A 70 -8.82 -5.73 -6.21
CA ASP A 70 -9.11 -7.17 -6.37
C ASP A 70 -10.45 -7.61 -5.72
N ASP A 71 -11.09 -6.73 -4.95
CA ASP A 71 -12.47 -6.92 -4.45
C ASP A 71 -13.55 -6.54 -5.50
N ASP A 72 -13.18 -6.15 -6.73
CA ASP A 72 -14.12 -5.93 -7.83
C ASP A 72 -14.42 -7.25 -8.58
N PRO A 73 -15.68 -7.72 -8.59
CA PRO A 73 -16.03 -9.02 -9.15
C PRO A 73 -15.88 -9.16 -10.68
N LEU A 74 -15.33 -8.16 -11.39
CA LEU A 74 -15.15 -8.18 -12.84
C LEU A 74 -13.71 -8.46 -13.32
N GLU A 75 -12.70 -8.58 -12.44
CA GLU A 75 -11.29 -8.77 -12.87
C GLU A 75 -10.86 -10.24 -13.06
N ASN A 76 -11.76 -11.23 -12.97
CA ASN A 76 -11.41 -12.67 -13.13
C ASN A 76 -11.33 -13.19 -14.58
N LEU A 77 -11.37 -12.32 -15.60
CA LEU A 77 -11.49 -12.71 -17.01
C LEU A 77 -10.39 -12.13 -17.93
N THR A 78 -9.16 -12.01 -17.43
CA THR A 78 -7.97 -11.74 -18.28
C THR A 78 -6.76 -12.53 -17.82
#